data_AF-A0A365H413-F1
#
_entry.id   AF-A0A365H413-F1
#
_cell.length_a   1.000
_cell.length_b   1.000
_cell.length_c   1.000
_cell.angle_alpha   90.00
_cell.angle_beta   90.00
_cell.angle_gamma   90.00
#
_symmetry.space_group_name_H-M   'P 1'
#
loop_
_entity.id
_entity.type
_entity.pdbx_description
1 polymer ?
#
loop_
_entity_poly.entity_id
_entity_poly.type
_entity_poly.pdbx_seq_one_letter_code
_entity_poly.pdbx_strand_id
1 'polypeptide(L)' 'MLRGLWRWAREFAGERAYEVYLEHHHARHPGEPPLPEREFWRRRTDDRERNPRARCC' A
#
# COMPACT_ATOMS: atom_id res chain seq x y z
N MET A 1 10.50 -4.90 13.07
CA MET A 1 10.33 -3.44 13.21
C MET A 1 9.45 -2.79 12.12
N LEU A 2 9.03 -3.49 11.05
CA LEU A 2 8.17 -2.90 9.98
C LEU A 2 6.65 -2.95 10.23
N ARG A 3 6.18 -3.74 11.22
CA ARG A 3 4.73 -3.95 11.46
C ARG A 3 4.02 -2.71 12.03
N GLY A 4 4.73 -1.89 12.80
CA GLY A 4 4.19 -0.64 13.39
C GLY A 4 4.00 0.45 12.35
N LEU A 5 5.02 0.66 11.50
CA LEU A 5 4.97 1.61 10.38
C LEU A 5 3.84 1.27 9.42
N TRP A 6 3.61 -0.02 9.15
CA TRP A 6 2.54 -0.48 8.28
C TRP A 6 1.14 -0.21 8.84
N ARG A 7 0.98 -0.24 10.18
CA ARG A 7 -0.29 0.03 10.84
C ARG A 7 -0.62 1.53 10.82
N TRP A 8 0.38 2.35 11.12
CA TRP A 8 0.31 3.81 11.04
C TRP A 8 0.07 4.30 9.61
N ALA A 9 0.84 3.75 8.66
CA ALA A 9 0.65 3.99 7.24
C ALA A 9 -0.76 3.61 6.81
N ARG A 10 -1.36 2.52 7.31
CA ARG A 10 -2.71 2.12 6.92
C ARG A 10 -3.82 3.06 7.44
N GLU A 11 -3.62 3.68 8.58
CA GLU A 11 -4.52 4.70 9.15
C GLU A 11 -4.46 6.01 8.34
N PHE A 12 -3.25 6.50 8.03
CA PHE A 12 -3.06 7.73 7.24
C PHE A 12 -3.20 7.54 5.72
N ALA A 13 -2.98 6.32 5.23
CA ALA A 13 -3.09 5.99 3.81
C ALA A 13 -4.53 6.06 3.30
N GLY A 14 -5.56 6.11 4.15
CA GLY A 14 -6.92 6.36 3.65
C GLY A 14 -6.98 7.60 2.76
N GLU A 15 -6.28 8.66 3.18
CA GLU A 15 -6.24 9.96 2.50
C GLU A 15 -4.94 10.18 1.71
N ARG A 16 -3.81 9.61 2.17
CA ARG A 16 -2.47 9.80 1.55
C ARG A 16 -1.77 8.50 1.13
N ALA A 17 -2.51 7.46 0.74
CA ALA A 17 -1.92 6.13 0.45
C ALA A 17 -0.77 6.18 -0.55
N TYR A 18 -0.93 6.99 -1.58
CA TYR A 18 0.02 7.07 -2.68
C TYR A 18 1.33 7.75 -2.24
N GLU A 19 1.25 8.83 -1.49
CA GLU A 19 2.43 9.53 -0.97
C GLU A 19 3.25 8.65 -0.02
N VAL A 20 2.59 7.96 0.91
CA VAL A 20 3.27 7.03 1.82
C VAL A 20 3.91 5.86 1.05
N TYR A 21 3.26 5.40 -0.02
CA TYR A 21 3.85 4.42 -0.92
C TYR A 21 5.11 4.96 -1.61
N LEU A 22 5.10 6.20 -2.10
CA LEU A 22 6.26 6.83 -2.74
C LEU A 22 7.43 6.99 -1.77
N GLU A 23 7.18 7.46 -0.54
CA GLU A 23 8.23 7.59 0.48
C GLU A 23 8.86 6.24 0.82
N HIS A 24 8.04 5.21 1.01
CA HIS A 24 8.52 3.85 1.24
C HIS A 24 9.25 3.28 0.02
N HIS A 25 8.74 3.53 -1.18
CA HIS A 25 9.35 3.09 -2.43
C HIS A 25 10.73 3.73 -2.59
N HIS A 26 10.84 5.03 -2.38
CA HIS A 26 12.10 5.75 -2.45
C HIS A 26 13.10 5.27 -1.39
N ALA A 27 12.64 5.00 -0.16
CA ALA A 27 13.48 4.49 0.91
C ALA A 27 13.98 3.05 0.69
N ARG A 28 13.20 2.22 -0.01
CA ARG A 28 13.47 0.78 -0.15
C ARG A 28 14.01 0.38 -1.53
N HIS A 29 13.68 1.14 -2.56
CA HIS A 29 14.02 0.92 -3.96
C HIS A 29 14.56 2.21 -4.59
N PRO A 30 15.72 2.71 -4.15
CA PRO A 30 16.35 3.85 -4.78
C PRO A 30 16.77 3.47 -6.21
N GLY A 31 16.12 4.04 -7.21
CA GLY A 31 16.45 3.87 -8.64
C GLY A 31 15.40 3.13 -9.48
N GLU A 32 14.35 2.57 -8.87
CA GLU A 32 13.21 2.03 -9.61
C GLU A 32 12.11 3.10 -9.73
N PRO A 33 11.47 3.29 -10.91
CA PRO A 33 10.31 4.17 -11.00
C PRO A 33 9.15 3.63 -10.16
N PRO A 34 8.50 4.47 -9.34
CA PRO A 34 7.33 4.05 -8.57
C PRO A 34 6.17 3.71 -9.51
N LEU A 35 5.27 2.85 -9.03
CA LEU A 35 4.04 2.54 -9.76
C LEU A 35 3.18 3.79 -9.96
N PRO A 36 2.55 3.96 -11.14
CA PRO A 36 1.62 5.05 -11.35
C PRO A 36 0.39 4.89 -10.46
N GLU A 37 -0.17 6.01 -10.02
CA GLU A 37 -1.28 6.08 -9.06
C GLU A 37 -2.45 5.15 -9.41
N ARG A 38 -2.87 5.14 -10.68
CA ARG A 38 -3.97 4.27 -11.17
C ARG A 38 -3.68 2.78 -10.98
N GLU A 39 -2.43 2.37 -11.20
CA GLU A 39 -1.99 0.99 -11.04
C GLU A 39 -1.89 0.60 -9.56
N PHE A 40 -1.42 1.53 -8.73
CA PHE A 40 -1.40 1.36 -7.28
C PHE A 40 -2.81 1.13 -6.72
N TRP A 41 -3.79 1.94 -7.12
CA TRP A 41 -5.19 1.75 -6.72
C TRP A 41 -5.77 0.46 -7.24
N ARG A 42 -5.52 0.10 -8.51
CA ARG A 42 -5.96 -1.17 -9.09
C ARG A 42 -5.42 -2.36 -8.30
N ARG A 43 -4.12 -2.38 -8.00
CA ARG A 43 -3.46 -3.47 -7.26
C ARG A 43 -3.93 -3.54 -5.80
N ARG A 44 -4.25 -2.41 -5.17
CA ARG A 44 -4.81 -2.35 -3.82
C ARG A 44 -6.24 -2.90 -3.77
N THR A 45 -7.06 -2.59 -4.78
CA THR A 45 -8.40 -3.15 -4.91
C THR A 45 -8.34 -4.64 -5.22
N ASP A 46 -7.50 -5.05 -6.17
CA ASP A 46 -7.26 -6.46 -6.50
C ASP A 46 -6.79 -7.26 -5.28
N ASP A 47 -5.84 -6.76 -4.49
CA ASP A 47 -5.40 -7.43 -3.26
C ASP A 47 -6.54 -7.58 -2.25
N ARG A 48 -7.45 -6.59 -2.18
CA ARG A 48 -8.63 -6.62 -1.29
C ARG A 48 -9.73 -7.55 -1.79
N GLU A 49 -9.88 -7.69 -3.10
CA GLU A 49 -10.82 -8.61 -3.74
C GLU A 49 -10.29 -10.06 -3.74
N ARG A 50 -8.99 -10.23 -4.00
CA ARG A 50 -8.29 -11.52 -4.09
C ARG A 50 -7.95 -12.10 -2.72
N ASN A 51 -7.85 -11.26 -1.70
CA ASN A 51 -7.77 -11.67 -0.31
C ASN A 51 -9.03 -11.23 0.43
N PRO A 52 -10.20 -11.82 0.11
CA PRO A 52 -11.34 -11.72 0.98
C PRO A 52 -10.92 -12.52 2.21
N ARG A 53 -10.37 -11.85 3.24
CA ARG A 53 -10.11 -12.47 4.54
C ARG A 53 -11.37 -13.25 4.85
N ALA A 54 -11.25 -14.57 4.80
CA ALA A 54 -12.38 -15.48 4.79
C ALA A 54 -13.33 -15.03 5.87
N ARG A 55 -14.50 -14.52 5.48
CA ARG A 55 -15.64 -14.46 6.38
C ARG A 55 -16.03 -15.92 6.55
N CYS A 56 -15.28 -16.62 7.40
CA CYS A 56 -15.69 -17.90 7.92
C CYS A 56 -16.69 -17.56 9.01
N CYS A 57 -17.95 -17.45 8.60
CA CYS A 57 -19.17 -17.70 9.35
C CYS A 57 -20.30 -17.78 8.32
#